data_AF-A0A1F7J6T1-F1
#
_entry.id   AF-A0A1F7J6T1-F1
#
_cell.length_a   1.000
_cell.length_b   1.000
_cell.length_c   1.000
_cell.angle_alpha   90.00
_cell.angle_beta   90.00
_cell.angle_gamma   90.00
#
_symmetry.space_group_name_H-M   'P 1'
#
loop_
_entity.id
_entity.type
_entity.pdbx_description
1 polymer ?
#
loop_
_entity_poly.entity_id
_entity_poly.type
_entity_poly.pdbx_seq_one_letter_code
_entity_poly.pdbx_strand_id
1 'polypeptide(L)'
;MGHLFILDFDGTIADTFTPSPNDIGVESSYFLAVADVLGEEGSKIYNEGGGLRNRAPQEVVYEILQNATSTQRKNLLDCARSFLLAHGDELHDLVPEGKGLSLEWREDDPVSIVSELVVRCKLGYSYGEIGGKWPLPTEGFIDFRRSLTQLNNDGVAVDLAIVSSGHDLFIDRVFKTWGLEAPSILITDDTLRGKKYPKEVERRVKPSAFPLALAHFEWLKERGLWVRAMEGLSDLARRTRPNIAFIGDDPHKDGDMAERARITFGLFKKGDAFQPDLAPSRFKFGDWSEFGKMLQSRKGLLEQGKEFNEILLGHPRRSPERV
;
A
#
# COMPACT_ATOMS: atom_id res chain seq x y z
N MET A 1 23.11 5.67 11.97
CA MET A 1 22.20 4.62 11.44
C MET A 1 20.86 5.31 11.28
N GLY A 2 20.18 5.19 10.12
CA GLY A 2 18.95 5.94 9.88
C GLY A 2 17.69 5.25 10.39
N HIS A 3 16.58 5.97 10.26
CA HIS A 3 15.24 5.53 10.62
C HIS A 3 14.35 5.45 9.39
N LEU A 4 13.36 4.57 9.41
CA LEU A 4 12.40 4.40 8.32
C LEU A 4 10.97 4.42 8.86
N PHE A 5 10.19 5.40 8.45
CA PHE A 5 8.73 5.30 8.55
C PHE A 5 8.20 4.66 7.29
N ILE A 6 7.50 3.54 7.46
CA ILE A 6 6.68 2.94 6.42
C ILE A 6 5.25 3.41 6.69
N LEU A 7 4.57 3.92 5.67
CA LEU A 7 3.22 4.45 5.79
C LEU A 7 2.27 3.60 4.95
N ASP A 8 1.11 3.27 5.49
CA ASP A 8 -0.04 2.99 4.65
C ASP A 8 -0.49 4.27 3.93
N PHE A 9 -1.25 4.11 2.84
CA PHE A 9 -1.68 5.22 2.00
C PHE A 9 -3.12 5.65 2.28
N ASP A 10 -4.08 4.75 2.02
CA ASP A 10 -5.51 4.99 2.01
C ASP A 10 -6.06 5.16 3.43
N GLY A 11 -6.73 6.27 3.73
CA GLY A 11 -7.21 6.57 5.09
C GLY A 11 -6.11 6.97 6.08
N THR A 12 -4.85 6.68 5.76
CA THR A 12 -3.68 6.99 6.58
C THR A 12 -3.06 8.35 6.23
N ILE A 13 -2.64 8.54 4.98
CA ILE A 13 -2.06 9.82 4.50
C ILE A 13 -2.91 10.50 3.42
N ALA A 14 -3.76 9.74 2.72
CA ALA A 14 -4.70 10.23 1.72
C ALA A 14 -6.13 9.88 2.11
N ASP A 15 -7.05 10.85 2.08
CA ASP A 15 -8.49 10.59 2.26
C ASP A 15 -9.11 10.05 0.97
N THR A 16 -8.88 8.77 0.72
CA THR A 16 -9.43 8.03 -0.44
C THR A 16 -10.73 7.31 -0.12
N PHE A 17 -11.16 7.30 1.15
CA PHE A 17 -12.44 6.73 1.56
C PHE A 17 -13.62 7.67 1.25
N THR A 18 -13.35 8.97 1.17
CA THR A 18 -14.30 9.93 0.58
C THR A 18 -14.23 9.82 -0.95
N PRO A 19 -15.37 9.66 -1.67
CA PRO A 19 -15.39 9.65 -3.13
C PRO A 19 -14.85 10.96 -3.74
N SER A 20 -14.49 10.90 -5.03
CA SER A 20 -14.15 12.09 -5.79
C SER A 20 -15.36 13.04 -5.95
N PRO A 21 -15.17 14.29 -6.38
CA PRO A 21 -16.26 15.20 -6.70
C PRO A 21 -17.23 14.70 -7.78
N ASN A 22 -16.81 13.72 -8.60
CA ASN A 22 -17.66 13.06 -9.59
C ASN A 22 -18.29 11.75 -9.06
N ASP A 23 -18.26 11.53 -7.74
CA ASP A 23 -18.81 10.35 -7.06
C ASP A 23 -18.13 9.01 -7.44
N ILE A 24 -16.87 9.10 -7.86
CA ILE A 24 -16.04 7.93 -8.14
C ILE A 24 -15.28 7.56 -6.86
N GLY A 25 -15.62 6.41 -6.31
CA GLY A 25 -14.96 5.78 -5.17
C GLY A 25 -14.46 4.37 -5.54
N VAL A 26 -13.99 3.63 -4.53
CA VAL A 26 -13.45 2.28 -4.74
C VAL A 26 -14.51 1.32 -5.30
N GLU A 27 -15.73 1.33 -4.77
CA GLU A 27 -16.78 0.42 -5.22
C GLU A 27 -17.33 0.77 -6.61
N SER A 28 -17.60 2.06 -6.88
CA SER A 28 -18.13 2.50 -8.17
C SER A 28 -17.11 2.30 -9.30
N SER A 29 -15.83 2.64 -9.09
CA SER A 29 -14.77 2.36 -10.08
C SER A 29 -14.61 0.86 -10.36
N TYR A 30 -14.80 0.00 -9.36
CA TYR A 30 -14.74 -1.44 -9.55
C TYR A 30 -15.91 -1.97 -10.38
N PHE A 31 -17.13 -1.48 -10.09
CA PHE A 31 -18.32 -1.84 -10.84
C PHE A 31 -18.19 -1.43 -12.31
N LEU A 32 -17.74 -0.19 -12.57
CA LEU A 32 -17.51 0.32 -13.93
C LEU A 32 -16.48 -0.53 -14.68
N ALA A 33 -15.36 -0.86 -14.03
CA ALA A 33 -14.34 -1.70 -14.65
C ALA A 33 -14.84 -3.11 -14.99
N VAL A 34 -15.64 -3.72 -14.11
CA VAL A 34 -16.29 -5.00 -14.42
C VAL A 34 -17.26 -4.86 -15.60
N ALA A 35 -18.04 -3.78 -15.65
CA ALA A 35 -18.99 -3.52 -16.73
C ALA A 35 -18.30 -3.39 -18.10
N ASP A 36 -17.18 -2.68 -18.15
CA ASP A 36 -16.47 -2.49 -19.41
C ASP A 36 -15.73 -3.74 -19.86
N VAL A 37 -15.05 -4.42 -18.93
CA VAL A 37 -14.21 -5.59 -19.26
C VAL A 37 -15.06 -6.82 -19.56
N LEU A 38 -16.17 -7.01 -18.84
CA LEU A 38 -16.98 -8.22 -18.89
C LEU A 38 -18.41 -7.98 -19.44
N GLY A 39 -18.74 -6.74 -19.79
CA GLY A 39 -20.07 -6.38 -20.31
C GLY A 39 -21.17 -6.39 -19.24
N GLU A 40 -22.39 -6.06 -19.66
CA GLU A 40 -23.58 -6.02 -18.79
C GLU A 40 -23.82 -7.33 -18.05
N GLU A 41 -23.53 -8.46 -18.70
CA GLU A 41 -23.65 -9.79 -18.09
C GLU A 41 -22.68 -9.98 -16.92
N GLY A 42 -21.43 -9.52 -17.06
CA GLY A 42 -20.44 -9.56 -15.99
C GLY A 42 -20.87 -8.70 -14.79
N SER A 43 -21.35 -7.49 -15.04
CA SER A 43 -21.88 -6.60 -14.00
C SER A 43 -23.07 -7.19 -13.25
N LYS A 44 -23.97 -7.89 -13.96
CA LYS A 44 -25.11 -8.55 -13.34
C LYS A 44 -24.66 -9.63 -12.36
N ILE A 45 -23.77 -10.52 -12.80
CA ILE A 45 -23.24 -11.60 -11.95
C ILE A 45 -22.46 -11.02 -10.76
N TYR A 46 -21.67 -9.96 -10.99
CA TYR A 46 -20.96 -9.24 -9.93
C TYR A 46 -21.90 -8.70 -8.85
N ASN A 47 -23.00 -8.05 -9.25
CA ASN A 47 -24.00 -7.51 -8.33
C ASN A 47 -24.78 -8.62 -7.59
N GLU A 48 -25.17 -9.69 -8.29
CA GLU A 48 -25.81 -10.87 -7.68
C GLU A 48 -24.87 -11.56 -6.67
N GLY A 49 -23.56 -11.54 -6.94
CA GLY A 49 -22.50 -11.94 -6.02
C GLY A 49 -22.16 -10.90 -4.95
N GLY A 50 -22.98 -9.87 -4.74
CA GLY A 50 -22.84 -8.90 -3.66
C GLY A 50 -21.72 -7.86 -3.82
N GLY A 51 -21.16 -7.68 -5.02
CA GLY A 51 -20.15 -6.66 -5.32
C GLY A 51 -18.77 -6.96 -4.74
N LEU A 52 -17.95 -5.94 -4.45
CA LEU A 52 -16.53 -6.12 -4.10
C LEU A 52 -16.33 -6.90 -2.78
N ARG A 53 -17.08 -6.57 -1.72
CA ARG A 53 -17.03 -7.23 -0.39
C ARG A 53 -15.61 -7.37 0.20
N ASN A 54 -14.73 -6.39 -0.03
CA ASN A 54 -13.30 -6.42 0.37
C ASN A 54 -12.51 -7.64 -0.15
N ARG A 55 -12.98 -8.28 -1.25
CA ARG A 55 -12.32 -9.43 -1.87
C ARG A 55 -11.19 -8.99 -2.78
N ALA A 56 -10.24 -9.89 -2.99
CA ALA A 56 -9.16 -9.66 -3.96
C ALA A 56 -9.72 -9.66 -5.39
N PRO A 57 -9.13 -8.89 -6.33
CA PRO A 57 -9.59 -8.86 -7.72
C PRO A 57 -9.74 -10.21 -8.40
N GLN A 58 -8.80 -11.11 -8.11
CA GLN A 58 -8.81 -12.46 -8.66
C GLN A 58 -9.98 -13.30 -8.14
N GLU A 59 -10.37 -13.12 -6.88
CA GLU A 59 -11.52 -13.80 -6.28
C GLU A 59 -12.82 -13.31 -6.92
N VAL A 60 -12.95 -12.01 -7.14
CA VAL A 60 -14.13 -11.40 -7.80
C VAL A 60 -14.30 -11.96 -9.21
N VAL A 61 -13.24 -11.90 -10.03
CA VAL A 61 -13.29 -12.39 -11.41
C VAL A 61 -13.49 -13.91 -11.46
N TYR A 62 -12.82 -14.66 -10.58
CA TYR A 62 -13.01 -16.10 -10.48
C TYR A 62 -14.46 -16.45 -10.18
N GLU A 63 -15.09 -15.79 -9.20
CA GLU A 63 -16.50 -16.01 -8.87
C GLU A 63 -17.44 -15.67 -10.04
N ILE A 64 -17.21 -14.54 -10.73
CA ILE A 64 -18.00 -14.17 -11.90
C ILE A 64 -17.93 -15.26 -12.98
N LEU A 65 -16.71 -15.74 -13.30
CA LEU A 65 -16.51 -16.75 -14.34
C LEU A 65 -16.97 -18.16 -13.93
N GLN A 66 -16.98 -18.47 -12.63
CA GLN A 66 -17.47 -19.75 -12.11
C GLN A 66 -19.00 -19.81 -12.01
N ASN A 67 -19.64 -18.69 -11.67
CA ASN A 67 -21.10 -18.61 -11.57
C ASN A 67 -21.78 -18.46 -12.94
N ALA A 68 -21.02 -18.12 -13.99
CA ALA A 68 -21.50 -18.08 -15.35
C ALA A 68 -21.75 -19.49 -15.92
N THR A 69 -22.87 -19.70 -16.63
CA THR A 69 -23.06 -20.91 -17.44
C THR A 69 -22.01 -20.98 -18.56
N SER A 70 -21.83 -22.15 -19.19
CA SER A 70 -20.81 -22.33 -20.24
C SER A 70 -20.91 -21.30 -21.38
N THR A 71 -22.14 -20.96 -21.81
CA THR A 71 -22.37 -19.95 -22.85
C THR A 71 -22.00 -18.55 -22.37
N GLN A 72 -22.44 -18.18 -21.16
CA GLN A 72 -22.15 -16.88 -20.57
C GLN A 72 -20.65 -16.71 -20.36
N ARG A 73 -19.99 -17.72 -19.79
CA ARG A 73 -18.53 -17.72 -19.60
C ARG A 73 -17.79 -17.48 -20.91
N LYS A 74 -18.22 -18.09 -22.01
CA LYS A 74 -17.63 -17.83 -23.33
C LYS A 74 -17.81 -16.35 -23.73
N ASN A 75 -19.02 -15.82 -23.62
CA ASN A 75 -19.31 -14.43 -23.95
C ASN A 75 -18.49 -13.44 -23.09
N LEU A 76 -18.39 -13.69 -21.78
CA LEU A 76 -17.60 -12.88 -20.85
C LEU A 76 -16.12 -12.83 -21.25
N LEU A 77 -15.55 -13.97 -21.65
CA LEU A 77 -14.16 -14.03 -22.12
C LEU A 77 -13.99 -13.36 -23.49
N ASP A 78 -14.96 -13.49 -24.39
CA ASP A 78 -14.96 -12.79 -25.69
C ASP A 78 -15.04 -11.26 -25.52
N CYS A 79 -15.83 -10.77 -24.54
CA CYS A 79 -15.84 -9.36 -24.13
C CYS A 79 -14.47 -8.91 -23.64
N ALA A 80 -13.86 -9.64 -22.70
CA ALA A 80 -12.56 -9.28 -22.15
C ALA A 80 -11.46 -9.27 -23.21
N ARG A 81 -11.48 -10.20 -24.17
CA ARG A 81 -10.57 -10.18 -25.32
C ARG A 81 -10.75 -8.96 -26.20
N SER A 82 -12.01 -8.64 -26.52
CA SER A 82 -12.34 -7.48 -27.35
C SER A 82 -11.91 -6.19 -26.67
N PHE A 83 -12.12 -6.09 -25.36
CA PHE A 83 -11.68 -4.98 -24.54
C PHE A 83 -10.15 -4.86 -24.50
N LEU A 84 -9.43 -5.97 -24.29
CA LEU A 84 -7.97 -6.00 -24.36
C LEU A 84 -7.44 -5.55 -25.72
N LEU A 85 -8.05 -5.98 -26.82
CA LEU A 85 -7.64 -5.56 -28.17
C LEU A 85 -7.86 -4.06 -28.41
N ALA A 86 -8.91 -3.48 -27.81
CA ALA A 86 -9.25 -2.07 -27.98
C ALA A 86 -8.45 -1.14 -27.06
N HIS A 87 -8.18 -1.56 -25.82
CA HIS A 87 -7.66 -0.70 -24.75
C HIS A 87 -6.34 -1.19 -24.13
N GLY A 88 -5.80 -2.32 -24.60
CA GLY A 88 -4.62 -2.95 -23.99
C GLY A 88 -3.41 -2.02 -23.92
N ASP A 89 -3.17 -1.23 -24.96
CA ASP A 89 -2.07 -0.27 -25.02
C ASP A 89 -2.25 0.87 -23.99
N GLU A 90 -3.46 1.43 -23.89
CA GLU A 90 -3.78 2.49 -22.92
C GLU A 90 -3.64 2.00 -21.47
N LEU A 91 -4.03 0.75 -21.21
CA LEU A 91 -3.94 0.12 -19.90
C LEU A 91 -2.52 -0.37 -19.59
N HIS A 92 -1.68 -0.60 -20.60
CA HIS A 92 -0.30 -1.03 -20.42
C HIS A 92 0.47 -0.05 -19.54
N ASP A 93 0.32 1.24 -19.86
CA ASP A 93 1.04 2.35 -19.20
C ASP A 93 0.52 2.70 -17.81
N LEU A 94 -0.57 2.07 -17.35
CA LEU A 94 -1.12 2.31 -16.01
C LEU A 94 -0.39 1.55 -14.89
N VAL A 95 0.50 0.61 -15.23
CA VAL A 95 1.30 -0.14 -14.26
C VAL A 95 2.78 -0.07 -14.66
N PRO A 96 3.70 0.29 -13.75
CA PRO A 96 5.12 0.35 -14.07
C PRO A 96 5.70 -0.97 -14.60
N GLU A 97 6.70 -0.88 -15.47
CA GLU A 97 7.39 -2.05 -16.00
C GLU A 97 7.93 -2.96 -14.88
N GLY A 98 7.76 -4.28 -15.04
CA GLY A 98 8.17 -5.27 -14.06
C GLY A 98 7.26 -5.41 -12.83
N LYS A 99 6.15 -4.66 -12.78
CA LYS A 99 5.06 -4.79 -11.80
C LYS A 99 3.78 -5.30 -12.47
N GLY A 100 2.82 -5.73 -11.65
CA GLY A 100 1.55 -6.31 -12.10
C GLY A 100 1.72 -7.62 -12.86
N LEU A 101 0.69 -7.98 -13.61
CA LEU A 101 0.71 -9.10 -14.56
C LEU A 101 0.78 -8.58 -15.99
N SER A 102 1.32 -9.40 -16.90
CA SER A 102 1.29 -9.10 -18.34
C SER A 102 -0.15 -9.12 -18.87
N LEU A 103 -0.46 -8.19 -19.76
CA LEU A 103 -1.74 -8.13 -20.49
C LEU A 103 -1.77 -9.02 -21.74
N GLU A 104 -0.80 -9.92 -21.89
CA GLU A 104 -0.85 -10.93 -22.95
C GLU A 104 -1.95 -11.97 -22.66
N TRP A 105 -2.83 -12.20 -23.64
CA TRP A 105 -3.88 -13.22 -23.51
C TRP A 105 -3.29 -14.63 -23.41
N ARG A 106 -3.72 -15.40 -22.41
CA ARG A 106 -3.29 -16.77 -22.12
C ARG A 106 -4.53 -17.63 -21.88
N GLU A 107 -4.74 -18.61 -22.75
CA GLU A 107 -5.94 -19.46 -22.74
C GLU A 107 -5.99 -20.41 -21.54
N ASP A 108 -4.83 -20.75 -20.98
CA ASP A 108 -4.68 -21.62 -19.81
C ASP A 108 -4.90 -20.89 -18.49
N ASP A 109 -4.87 -19.55 -18.49
CA ASP A 109 -5.01 -18.71 -17.29
C ASP A 109 -5.85 -17.43 -17.56
N PRO A 110 -7.10 -17.57 -18.02
CA PRO A 110 -7.95 -16.43 -18.37
C PRO A 110 -8.32 -15.60 -17.13
N VAL A 111 -8.44 -16.24 -15.96
CA VAL A 111 -8.83 -15.55 -14.71
C VAL A 111 -7.82 -14.45 -14.39
N SER A 112 -6.52 -14.77 -14.37
CA SER A 112 -5.50 -13.78 -13.98
C SER A 112 -5.42 -12.60 -14.94
N ILE A 113 -5.59 -12.82 -16.25
CA ILE A 113 -5.53 -11.73 -17.24
C ILE A 113 -6.77 -10.85 -17.15
N VAL A 114 -7.95 -11.45 -17.04
CA VAL A 114 -9.20 -10.70 -16.85
C VAL A 114 -9.15 -9.91 -15.54
N SER A 115 -8.60 -10.48 -14.47
CA SER A 115 -8.37 -9.74 -13.22
C SER A 115 -7.45 -8.54 -13.41
N GLU A 116 -6.34 -8.71 -14.14
CA GLU A 116 -5.42 -7.60 -14.41
C GLU A 116 -6.09 -6.51 -15.26
N LEU A 117 -6.92 -6.87 -16.25
CA LEU A 117 -7.72 -5.91 -17.03
C LEU A 117 -8.67 -5.11 -16.14
N VAL A 118 -9.44 -5.79 -15.27
CA VAL A 118 -10.35 -5.12 -14.33
C VAL A 118 -9.58 -4.20 -13.39
N VAL A 119 -8.44 -4.63 -12.86
CA VAL A 119 -7.60 -3.81 -11.97
C VAL A 119 -7.10 -2.55 -12.66
N ARG A 120 -6.54 -2.68 -13.86
CA ARG A 120 -5.99 -1.54 -14.62
C ARG A 120 -7.10 -0.59 -15.11
N CYS A 121 -8.23 -1.13 -15.55
CA CYS A 121 -9.40 -0.33 -15.93
C CYS A 121 -9.95 0.47 -14.73
N LYS A 122 -10.09 -0.18 -13.56
CA LYS A 122 -10.48 0.48 -12.30
C LYS A 122 -9.49 1.58 -11.92
N LEU A 123 -8.18 1.32 -12.06
CA LEU A 123 -7.16 2.35 -11.87
C LEU A 123 -7.36 3.52 -12.85
N GLY A 124 -7.64 3.26 -14.14
CA GLY A 124 -7.93 4.32 -15.12
C GLY A 124 -9.05 5.25 -14.67
N TYR A 125 -10.15 4.68 -14.16
CA TYR A 125 -11.25 5.45 -13.58
C TYR A 125 -10.81 6.32 -12.40
N SER A 126 -10.13 5.74 -11.40
CA SER A 126 -9.69 6.50 -10.22
C SER A 126 -8.58 7.51 -10.55
N TYR A 127 -7.72 7.21 -11.53
CA TYR A 127 -6.59 8.05 -11.90
C TYR A 127 -7.04 9.33 -12.60
N GLY A 128 -8.09 9.27 -13.41
CA GLY A 128 -8.70 10.45 -14.05
C GLY A 128 -9.23 11.47 -13.04
N GLU A 129 -9.62 11.00 -11.86
CA GLU A 129 -10.22 11.81 -10.79
C GLU A 129 -9.20 12.54 -9.92
N ILE A 130 -7.92 12.16 -9.98
CA ILE A 130 -6.88 12.82 -9.18
C ILE A 130 -6.67 14.24 -9.66
N GLY A 131 -6.86 15.20 -8.75
CA GLY A 131 -6.67 16.62 -8.98
C GLY A 131 -6.53 17.42 -7.68
N GLY A 132 -6.62 18.75 -7.77
CA GLY A 132 -6.43 19.63 -6.60
C GLY A 132 -7.49 19.52 -5.51
N LYS A 133 -8.54 18.70 -5.72
CA LYS A 133 -9.64 18.50 -4.76
C LYS A 133 -9.74 17.07 -4.24
N TRP A 134 -9.03 16.11 -4.83
CA TRP A 134 -9.12 14.71 -4.45
C TRP A 134 -7.91 13.87 -4.92
N PRO A 135 -7.46 12.91 -4.09
CA PRO A 135 -7.73 12.82 -2.67
C PRO A 135 -7.06 13.98 -1.92
N LEU A 136 -7.66 14.41 -0.82
CA LEU A 136 -7.04 15.38 0.07
C LEU A 136 -6.05 14.67 0.99
N PRO A 137 -4.96 15.34 1.41
CA PRO A 137 -4.10 14.78 2.45
C PRO A 137 -4.89 14.67 3.76
N THR A 138 -4.61 13.63 4.55
CA THR A 138 -5.15 13.55 5.91
C THR A 138 -4.58 14.65 6.79
N GLU A 139 -5.23 14.88 7.93
CA GLU A 139 -4.98 16.03 8.80
C GLU A 139 -3.49 16.15 9.20
N GLY A 140 -2.88 17.28 8.80
CA GLY A 140 -1.50 17.62 9.12
C GLY A 140 -0.41 16.93 8.28
N PHE A 141 -0.75 16.09 7.30
CA PHE A 141 0.26 15.25 6.61
C PHE A 141 1.34 16.06 5.86
N ILE A 142 0.95 17.16 5.22
CA ILE A 142 1.91 18.06 4.54
C ILE A 142 2.90 18.67 5.56
N ASP A 143 2.43 19.04 6.75
CA ASP A 143 3.30 19.61 7.80
C ASP A 143 4.24 18.56 8.41
N PHE A 144 3.78 17.31 8.52
CA PHE A 144 4.64 16.18 8.86
C PHE A 144 5.75 15.98 7.83
N ARG A 145 5.43 15.99 6.54
CA ARG A 145 6.45 15.90 5.47
C ARG A 145 7.47 17.02 5.58
N ARG A 146 7.03 18.27 5.80
CA ARG A 146 7.93 19.40 6.04
C ARG A 146 8.82 19.18 7.27
N SER A 147 8.26 18.63 8.34
CA SER A 147 9.01 18.31 9.56
C SER A 147 10.09 17.25 9.30
N LEU A 148 9.81 16.22 8.50
CA LEU A 148 10.83 15.23 8.12
C LEU A 148 11.91 15.82 7.20
N THR A 149 11.54 16.66 6.24
CA THR A 149 12.51 17.38 5.41
C THR A 149 13.44 18.23 6.26
N GLN A 150 12.92 18.95 7.26
CA GLN A 150 13.74 19.73 8.17
C GLN A 150 14.69 18.85 9.00
N LEU A 151 14.22 17.71 9.52
CA LEU A 151 15.10 16.76 10.22
C LEU A 151 16.26 16.28 9.32
N ASN A 152 15.95 15.93 8.06
CA ASN A 152 16.96 15.50 7.10
C ASN A 152 17.96 16.60 6.76
N ASN A 153 17.49 17.85 6.56
CA ASN A 153 18.36 19.01 6.33
C ASN A 153 19.29 19.29 7.53
N ASP A 154 18.83 18.95 8.73
CA ASP A 154 19.61 19.05 9.96
C ASP A 154 20.57 17.87 10.18
N GLY A 155 20.67 16.93 9.23
CA GLY A 155 21.57 15.78 9.29
C GLY A 155 20.99 14.53 9.95
N VAL A 156 19.70 14.53 10.31
CA VAL A 156 19.01 13.38 10.90
C VAL A 156 18.36 12.55 9.81
N ALA A 157 18.93 11.38 9.51
CA ALA A 157 18.49 10.55 8.39
C ALA A 157 17.20 9.77 8.68
N VAL A 158 16.06 10.34 8.32
CA VAL A 158 14.72 9.74 8.43
C VAL A 158 14.11 9.58 7.04
N ASP A 159 13.96 8.33 6.60
CA ASP A 159 13.41 7.99 5.30
C ASP A 159 11.91 7.64 5.41
N LEU A 160 11.23 7.72 4.26
CA LEU A 160 9.86 7.26 4.10
C LEU A 160 9.77 6.12 3.09
N ALA A 161 8.82 5.22 3.30
CA ALA A 161 8.34 4.26 2.33
C ALA A 161 6.81 4.17 2.41
N ILE A 162 6.18 3.67 1.35
CA ILE A 162 4.74 3.37 1.34
C ILE A 162 4.52 1.88 1.13
N VAL A 163 3.63 1.30 1.94
CA VAL A 163 3.09 -0.05 1.78
C VAL A 163 1.58 0.05 1.72
N SER A 164 1.00 -0.14 0.54
CA SER A 164 -0.43 0.09 0.28
C SER A 164 -1.02 -1.00 -0.61
N SER A 165 -2.34 -1.23 -0.52
CA SER A 165 -3.11 -2.02 -1.50
C SER A 165 -3.49 -1.23 -2.76
N GLY A 166 -3.08 0.04 -2.86
CA GLY A 166 -3.29 0.89 -4.02
C GLY A 166 -2.28 0.65 -5.15
N HIS A 167 -2.10 1.65 -6.01
CA HIS A 167 -1.32 1.59 -7.23
C HIS A 167 -0.20 2.62 -7.26
N ASP A 168 0.93 2.27 -7.86
CA ASP A 168 2.12 3.12 -7.93
C ASP A 168 1.82 4.49 -8.54
N LEU A 169 1.25 4.50 -9.75
CA LEU A 169 0.98 5.74 -10.48
C LEU A 169 -0.09 6.59 -9.79
N PHE A 170 -1.07 5.96 -9.16
CA PHE A 170 -2.07 6.69 -8.36
C PHE A 170 -1.37 7.46 -7.24
N ILE A 171 -0.58 6.78 -6.43
CA ILE A 171 0.15 7.38 -5.30
C ILE A 171 1.09 8.48 -5.78
N ASP A 172 1.89 8.23 -6.81
CA ASP A 172 2.82 9.22 -7.37
C ASP A 172 2.09 10.49 -7.85
N ARG A 173 0.98 10.34 -8.60
CA ARG A 173 0.19 11.48 -9.06
C ARG A 173 -0.44 12.26 -7.90
N VAL A 174 -0.91 11.59 -6.85
CA VAL A 174 -1.44 12.24 -5.65
C VAL A 174 -0.36 13.08 -4.94
N PHE A 175 0.85 12.55 -4.77
CA PHE A 175 1.94 13.32 -4.20
C PHE A 175 2.26 14.56 -5.05
N LYS A 176 2.28 14.42 -6.38
CA LYS A 176 2.48 15.54 -7.30
C LYS A 176 1.40 16.61 -7.18
N THR A 177 0.12 16.26 -7.02
CA THR A 177 -0.95 17.27 -6.83
C THR A 177 -0.84 17.98 -5.49
N TRP A 178 -0.26 17.35 -4.47
CA TRP A 178 0.06 17.99 -3.20
C TRP A 178 1.36 18.82 -3.22
N GLY A 179 2.07 18.87 -4.36
CA GLY A 179 3.36 19.55 -4.47
C GLY A 179 4.47 18.87 -3.68
N LEU A 180 4.39 17.55 -3.50
CA LEU A 180 5.35 16.73 -2.76
C LEU A 180 5.97 15.69 -3.69
N GLU A 181 7.19 15.27 -3.36
CA GLU A 181 7.80 14.08 -3.94
C GLU A 181 7.31 12.83 -3.20
N ALA A 182 6.86 11.83 -3.96
CA ALA A 182 6.54 10.51 -3.44
C ALA A 182 7.82 9.83 -2.90
N PRO A 183 7.71 9.01 -1.84
CA PRO A 183 8.82 8.17 -1.41
C PRO A 183 9.31 7.24 -2.52
N SER A 184 10.62 7.02 -2.62
CA SER A 184 11.21 6.13 -3.64
C SER A 184 10.85 4.66 -3.44
N ILE A 185 10.57 4.26 -2.21
CA ILE A 185 10.17 2.89 -1.86
C ILE A 185 8.65 2.79 -1.82
N LEU A 186 8.07 2.27 -2.91
CA LEU A 186 6.65 1.97 -3.04
C LEU A 186 6.41 0.46 -3.18
N ILE A 187 5.82 -0.14 -2.13
CA ILE A 187 5.35 -1.53 -2.15
C ILE A 187 3.82 -1.53 -2.21
N THR A 188 3.30 -1.58 -3.42
CA THR A 188 1.88 -1.50 -3.75
C THR A 188 1.31 -2.86 -4.15
N ASP A 189 0.01 -2.93 -4.43
CA ASP A 189 -0.57 -4.15 -5.00
C ASP A 189 0.07 -4.49 -6.35
N ASP A 190 0.46 -3.50 -7.16
CA ASP A 190 1.19 -3.71 -8.41
C ASP A 190 2.50 -4.45 -8.16
N THR A 191 3.25 -4.07 -7.11
CA THR A 191 4.47 -4.78 -6.71
C THR A 191 4.18 -6.23 -6.35
N LEU A 192 3.10 -6.50 -5.61
CA LEU A 192 2.79 -7.80 -5.05
C LEU A 192 2.19 -8.78 -6.08
N ARG A 193 1.32 -8.32 -6.97
CA ARG A 193 0.73 -9.13 -8.05
C ARG A 193 1.81 -9.69 -8.97
N GLY A 194 2.86 -8.90 -9.26
CA GLY A 194 4.02 -9.33 -10.06
C GLY A 194 4.97 -10.33 -9.37
N LYS A 195 4.81 -10.60 -8.06
CA LYS A 195 5.67 -11.56 -7.34
C LYS A 195 5.22 -13.00 -7.57
N LYS A 196 6.18 -13.88 -7.87
CA LYS A 196 5.97 -15.34 -7.92
C LYS A 196 5.94 -16.01 -6.54
N TYR A 197 6.53 -15.37 -5.54
CA TYR A 197 6.68 -15.91 -4.19
C TYR A 197 6.38 -14.86 -3.11
N PRO A 198 5.82 -15.27 -1.96
CA PRO A 198 5.20 -16.58 -1.68
C PRO A 198 4.11 -16.96 -2.70
N LYS A 199 3.91 -18.27 -2.95
CA LYS A 199 2.93 -18.72 -3.95
C LYS A 199 1.51 -18.38 -3.50
N GLU A 200 1.27 -18.49 -2.20
CA GLU A 200 0.00 -18.18 -1.56
C GLU A 200 -0.22 -16.65 -1.57
N VAL A 201 -1.34 -16.19 -2.14
CA VAL A 201 -1.65 -14.75 -2.30
C VAL A 201 -1.79 -14.07 -0.94
N GLU A 202 -2.41 -14.76 0.02
CA GLU A 202 -2.70 -14.27 1.37
C GLU A 202 -1.41 -14.04 2.16
N ARG A 203 -0.31 -14.70 1.76
CA ARG A 203 1.02 -14.50 2.31
C ARG A 203 1.81 -13.38 1.63
N ARG A 204 1.34 -12.88 0.48
CA ARG A 204 1.91 -11.71 -0.21
C ARG A 204 1.29 -10.41 0.24
N VAL A 205 0.02 -10.41 0.62
CA VAL A 205 -0.76 -9.21 0.99
C VAL A 205 -0.89 -9.02 2.50
N LYS A 206 -1.36 -7.85 2.94
CA LYS A 206 -1.68 -7.58 4.35
C LYS A 206 -2.72 -8.61 4.86
N PRO A 207 -2.63 -9.11 6.11
CA PRO A 207 -1.69 -8.72 7.17
C PRO A 207 -0.38 -9.52 7.19
N SER A 208 0.04 -10.17 6.09
CA SER A 208 1.36 -10.84 6.06
C SER A 208 2.49 -9.81 6.23
N ALA A 209 3.58 -10.18 6.90
CA ALA A 209 4.76 -9.32 7.05
C ALA A 209 5.57 -9.12 5.74
N PHE A 210 5.19 -9.82 4.66
CA PHE A 210 5.94 -9.83 3.41
C PHE A 210 6.09 -8.44 2.76
N PRO A 211 5.06 -7.58 2.65
CA PRO A 211 5.22 -6.23 2.10
C PRO A 211 6.22 -5.38 2.90
N LEU A 212 6.16 -5.44 4.23
CA LEU A 212 7.13 -4.73 5.09
C LEU A 212 8.55 -5.27 4.94
N ALA A 213 8.71 -6.58 4.73
CA ALA A 213 10.02 -7.18 4.45
C ALA A 213 10.60 -6.70 3.12
N LEU A 214 9.77 -6.51 2.09
CA LEU A 214 10.19 -5.92 0.81
C LEU A 214 10.59 -4.44 0.97
N ALA A 215 9.79 -3.65 1.68
CA ALA A 215 10.13 -2.25 1.94
C ALA A 215 11.45 -2.11 2.71
N HIS A 216 11.64 -2.95 3.73
CA HIS A 216 12.89 -3.02 4.50
C HIS A 216 14.08 -3.40 3.60
N PHE A 217 13.90 -4.39 2.72
CA PHE A 217 14.92 -4.79 1.76
C PHE A 217 15.34 -3.65 0.83
N GLU A 218 14.39 -2.94 0.21
CA GLU A 218 14.71 -1.83 -0.69
C GLU A 218 15.38 -0.68 0.07
N TRP A 219 14.97 -0.41 1.31
CA TRP A 219 15.62 0.59 2.16
C TRP A 219 17.09 0.27 2.46
N LEU A 220 17.40 -1.01 2.75
CA LEU A 220 18.80 -1.44 2.94
C LEU A 220 19.61 -1.32 1.64
N LYS A 221 18.99 -1.57 0.49
CA LYS A 221 19.61 -1.49 -0.83
C LYS A 221 19.91 -0.04 -1.23
N GLU A 222 18.96 0.88 -1.07
CA GLU A 222 19.16 2.33 -1.34
C GLU A 222 20.29 2.91 -0.49
N ARG A 223 20.46 2.41 0.74
CA ARG A 223 21.57 2.81 1.64
C ARG A 223 22.91 2.12 1.35
N GLY A 224 22.99 1.32 0.28
CA GLY A 224 24.21 0.56 -0.07
C GLY A 224 24.62 -0.50 0.94
N LEU A 225 23.72 -0.86 1.88
CA LEU A 225 23.99 -1.83 2.93
C LEU A 225 23.80 -3.28 2.46
N TRP A 226 23.12 -3.45 1.31
CA TRP A 226 22.88 -4.76 0.70
C TRP A 226 24.18 -5.50 0.32
N VAL A 227 25.16 -4.81 -0.27
CA VAL A 227 26.43 -5.41 -0.70
C VAL A 227 27.26 -5.91 0.49
N ARG A 228 27.11 -5.28 1.67
CA ARG A 228 27.75 -5.72 2.93
C ARG A 228 27.03 -6.87 3.62
N ALA A 229 25.85 -7.26 3.14
CA ALA A 229 24.93 -8.17 3.81
C ALA A 229 24.90 -9.59 3.21
N MET A 230 25.61 -9.85 2.10
CA MET A 230 25.68 -11.21 1.51
C MET A 230 26.22 -12.25 2.51
N GLU A 231 26.97 -11.81 3.52
CA GLU A 231 27.29 -12.56 4.73
C GLU A 231 26.60 -11.90 5.94
N GLY A 232 25.39 -12.36 6.32
CA GLY A 232 24.72 -11.89 7.55
C GLY A 232 23.53 -10.93 7.38
N LEU A 233 22.85 -10.93 6.23
CA LEU A 233 21.62 -10.16 5.99
C LEU A 233 20.57 -10.31 7.09
N SER A 234 20.40 -11.52 7.61
CA SER A 234 19.46 -11.79 8.71
C SER A 234 19.82 -11.02 9.99
N ASP A 235 21.11 -10.92 10.31
CA ASP A 235 21.60 -10.18 11.47
C ASP A 235 21.52 -8.66 11.27
N LEU A 236 21.80 -8.16 10.06
CA LEU A 236 21.62 -6.75 9.73
C LEU A 236 20.14 -6.37 9.84
N ALA A 237 19.26 -7.14 9.19
CA ALA A 237 17.82 -6.90 9.26
C ALA A 237 17.31 -6.93 10.70
N ARG A 238 17.78 -7.88 11.52
CA ARG A 238 17.44 -7.94 12.95
C ARG A 238 17.86 -6.68 13.70
N ARG A 239 19.06 -6.15 13.43
CA ARG A 239 19.60 -4.96 14.09
C ARG A 239 18.92 -3.65 13.68
N THR A 240 18.39 -3.58 12.45
CA THR A 240 17.76 -2.34 11.96
C THR A 240 16.25 -2.29 12.18
N ARG A 241 15.58 -3.44 12.38
CA ARG A 241 14.12 -3.50 12.65
C ARG A 241 13.62 -2.54 13.74
N PRO A 242 14.35 -2.34 14.87
CA PRO A 242 13.92 -1.38 15.89
C PRO A 242 13.88 0.09 15.42
N ASN A 243 14.52 0.41 14.29
CA ASN A 243 14.52 1.74 13.67
C ASN A 243 13.45 1.87 12.58
N ILE A 244 12.51 0.93 12.52
CA ILE A 244 11.40 0.92 11.56
C ILE A 244 10.09 1.04 12.31
N ALA A 245 9.22 1.94 11.86
CA ALA A 245 7.86 2.07 12.34
C ALA A 245 6.91 1.99 11.14
N PHE A 246 5.83 1.22 11.27
CA PHE A 246 4.74 1.22 10.30
C PHE A 246 3.56 1.99 10.87
N ILE A 247 2.98 2.89 10.09
CA ILE A 247 1.80 3.66 10.48
C ILE A 247 0.68 3.35 9.49
N GLY A 248 -0.49 3.00 10.00
CA GLY A 248 -1.69 2.70 9.20
C GLY A 248 -2.97 2.95 9.97
N ASP A 249 -4.11 2.83 9.32
CA ASP A 249 -5.44 3.14 9.86
C ASP A 249 -6.20 1.88 10.33
N ASP A 250 -5.80 0.69 9.87
CA ASP A 250 -6.48 -0.57 10.20
C ASP A 250 -5.71 -1.39 11.27
N PRO A 251 -6.26 -1.58 12.48
CA PRO A 251 -5.56 -2.30 13.54
C PRO A 251 -5.33 -3.79 13.23
N HIS A 252 -6.12 -4.39 12.33
CA HIS A 252 -6.03 -5.80 11.97
C HIS A 252 -5.19 -6.02 10.71
N LYS A 253 -5.35 -5.20 9.67
CA LYS A 253 -4.53 -5.32 8.46
C LYS A 253 -3.13 -4.78 8.70
N ASP A 254 -3.02 -3.57 9.24
CA ASP A 254 -1.74 -2.89 9.41
C ASP A 254 -1.07 -3.25 10.73
N GLY A 255 -1.86 -3.27 11.80
CA GLY A 255 -1.37 -3.63 13.13
C GLY A 255 -0.80 -5.05 13.19
N ASP A 256 -1.56 -6.06 12.74
CA ASP A 256 -1.08 -7.45 12.74
C ASP A 256 0.13 -7.64 11.81
N MET A 257 0.19 -6.88 10.69
CA MET A 257 1.33 -6.91 9.79
C MET A 257 2.60 -6.38 10.46
N ALA A 258 2.52 -5.24 11.14
CA ALA A 258 3.63 -4.67 11.90
C ALA A 258 4.07 -5.57 13.06
N GLU A 259 3.12 -6.20 13.75
CA GLU A 259 3.39 -7.17 14.81
C GLU A 259 4.16 -8.38 14.28
N ARG A 260 3.70 -8.98 13.17
CA ARG A 260 4.37 -10.11 12.51
C ARG A 260 5.76 -9.74 12.00
N ALA A 261 5.93 -8.51 11.51
CA ALA A 261 7.24 -7.97 11.11
C ALA A 261 8.15 -7.63 12.30
N ARG A 262 7.59 -7.62 13.53
CA ARG A 262 8.26 -7.22 14.76
C ARG A 262 8.88 -5.83 14.61
N ILE A 263 8.07 -4.84 14.25
CA ILE A 263 8.43 -3.41 14.22
C ILE A 263 7.47 -2.60 15.11
N THR A 264 7.69 -1.30 15.26
CA THR A 264 6.78 -0.40 15.99
C THR A 264 5.56 -0.11 15.10
N PHE A 265 4.36 -0.04 15.70
CA PHE A 265 3.13 0.29 14.97
C PHE A 265 2.47 1.56 15.51
N GLY A 266 2.11 2.47 14.62
CA GLY A 266 1.28 3.63 14.91
C GLY A 266 -0.10 3.47 14.27
N LEU A 267 -1.17 3.50 15.07
CA LEU A 267 -2.53 3.57 14.55
C LEU A 267 -2.90 5.04 14.29
N PHE A 268 -3.08 5.40 13.02
CA PHE A 268 -3.63 6.69 12.65
C PHE A 268 -5.15 6.65 12.75
N LYS A 269 -5.73 7.56 13.52
CA LYS A 269 -7.17 7.74 13.60
C LYS A 269 -7.48 9.21 13.84
N LYS A 270 -8.08 9.85 12.84
CA LYS A 270 -8.42 11.28 12.89
C LYS A 270 -9.13 11.65 14.20
N GLY A 271 -8.64 12.71 14.84
CA GLY A 271 -9.17 13.22 16.11
C GLY A 271 -8.62 12.54 17.38
N ASP A 272 -7.86 11.45 17.26
CA ASP A 272 -7.20 10.86 18.43
C ASP A 272 -5.98 11.69 18.85
N ALA A 273 -5.83 11.93 20.15
CA ALA A 273 -4.60 12.48 20.70
C ALA A 273 -3.46 11.45 20.66
N PHE A 274 -2.21 11.93 20.59
CA PHE A 274 -1.06 11.04 20.71
C PHE A 274 -1.07 10.32 22.07
N GLN A 275 -1.06 8.99 22.04
CA GLN A 275 -0.88 8.18 23.25
C GLN A 275 -0.23 6.83 22.94
N PRO A 276 0.65 6.31 23.82
CA PRO A 276 1.02 4.90 23.81
C PRO A 276 -0.20 4.00 23.96
N ASP A 277 -0.18 2.85 23.30
CA ASP A 277 -1.21 1.82 23.42
C ASP A 277 -0.86 0.84 24.57
N LEU A 278 -1.83 0.05 25.03
CA LEU A 278 -1.62 -0.99 26.05
C LEU A 278 -0.70 -2.11 25.56
N ALA A 279 -0.74 -2.39 24.25
CA ALA A 279 0.14 -3.38 23.64
C ALA A 279 1.56 -2.80 23.44
N PRO A 280 2.61 -3.56 23.74
CA PRO A 280 3.99 -3.07 23.66
C PRO A 280 4.36 -2.74 22.20
N SER A 281 5.04 -1.61 21.99
CA SER A 281 5.45 -1.11 20.65
C SER A 281 4.30 -0.57 19.79
N ARG A 282 3.18 -0.18 20.41
CA ARG A 282 2.04 0.45 19.73
C ARG A 282 1.77 1.85 20.30
N PHE A 283 1.34 2.75 19.43
CA PHE A 283 0.79 4.06 19.78
C PHE A 283 -0.34 4.42 18.83
N LYS A 284 -1.09 5.46 19.16
CA LYS A 284 -2.09 6.05 18.27
C LYS A 284 -1.97 7.57 18.25
N PHE A 285 -2.46 8.19 17.18
CA PHE A 285 -2.56 9.63 17.00
C PHE A 285 -3.50 9.96 15.83
N GLY A 286 -3.95 11.21 15.72
CA GLY A 286 -4.91 11.64 14.71
C GLY A 286 -4.55 12.89 13.93
N ASP A 287 -3.43 13.54 14.26
CA ASP A 287 -2.91 14.72 13.56
C ASP A 287 -1.42 14.53 13.27
N TRP A 288 -1.09 14.47 11.98
CA TRP A 288 0.27 14.33 11.49
C TRP A 288 1.15 15.54 11.82
N SER A 289 0.58 16.75 11.90
CA SER A 289 1.31 17.97 12.25
C SER A 289 1.78 17.92 13.71
N GLU A 290 0.95 17.44 14.63
CA GLU A 290 1.33 17.22 16.03
C GLU A 290 2.39 16.12 16.13
N PHE A 291 2.23 15.03 15.39
CA PHE A 291 3.22 13.96 15.32
C PHE A 291 4.58 14.47 14.81
N GLY A 292 4.59 15.29 13.76
CA GLY A 292 5.79 15.92 13.22
C GLY A 292 6.48 16.85 14.22
N LYS A 293 5.72 17.71 14.92
CA LYS A 293 6.24 18.58 16.00
C LYS A 293 6.85 17.76 17.15
N MET A 294 6.22 16.64 17.50
CA MET A 294 6.72 15.74 18.52
C MET A 294 8.03 15.06 18.10
N LEU A 295 8.18 14.65 16.84
CA LEU A 295 9.46 14.14 16.33
C LEU A 295 10.56 15.21 16.35
N GLN A 296 10.22 16.45 15.99
CA GLN A 296 11.15 17.58 16.04
C GLN A 296 11.63 17.88 17.46
N SER A 297 10.74 17.86 18.46
CA SER A 297 11.15 18.03 19.86
C SER A 297 12.01 16.88 20.39
N ARG A 298 11.97 15.71 19.73
CA ARG A 298 12.75 14.52 20.04
C ARG A 298 13.95 14.32 19.09
N LYS A 299 14.33 15.34 18.31
CA LYS A 299 15.46 15.32 17.38
C LYS A 299 16.75 14.75 17.99
N GLY A 300 17.08 15.15 19.22
CA GLY A 300 18.29 14.66 19.90
C GLY A 300 18.32 13.13 20.11
N LEU A 301 17.16 12.47 20.25
CA LEU A 301 17.09 11.00 20.34
C LEU A 301 17.32 10.35 18.98
N LEU A 302 16.82 10.97 17.90
CA LEU A 302 17.06 10.52 16.53
C LEU A 302 18.55 10.66 16.16
N GLU A 303 19.19 11.77 16.51
CA GLU A 303 20.63 12.00 16.32
C GLU A 303 21.50 10.95 17.03
N GLN A 304 21.09 10.55 18.23
CA GLN A 304 21.73 9.47 19.00
C GLN A 304 21.49 8.08 18.40
N GLY A 305 20.64 7.96 17.37
CA GLY A 305 20.30 6.69 16.75
C GLY A 305 19.46 5.78 17.64
N LYS A 306 18.66 6.34 18.56
CA LYS A 306 17.76 5.59 19.43
C LYS A 306 16.71 4.83 18.62
N GLU A 307 16.23 3.71 19.14
CA GLU A 307 15.18 2.93 18.48
C GLU A 307 13.82 3.66 18.53
N PHE A 308 12.88 3.34 17.64
CA PHE A 308 11.59 4.03 17.62
C PHE A 308 10.76 3.83 18.88
N ASN A 309 10.86 2.69 19.56
CA ASN A 309 10.18 2.53 20.84
C ASN A 309 10.72 3.51 21.89
N GLU A 310 12.03 3.75 21.95
CA GLU A 310 12.61 4.74 22.85
C GLU A 310 12.17 6.15 22.43
N ILE A 311 12.24 6.46 21.13
CA ILE A 311 11.89 7.77 20.59
C ILE A 311 10.41 8.06 20.81
N LEU A 312 9.50 7.12 20.57
CA LEU A 312 8.06 7.37 20.51
C LEU A 312 7.36 7.04 21.85
N LEU A 313 7.79 5.99 22.53
CA LEU A 313 7.13 5.44 23.72
C LEU A 313 7.93 5.64 25.02
N GLY A 314 9.17 6.12 24.93
CA GLY A 314 10.02 6.39 26.09
C GLY A 314 10.64 5.16 26.74
N HIS A 315 10.60 3.99 26.07
CA HIS A 315 11.23 2.76 26.57
C HIS A 315 11.79 1.92 25.41
N PRO A 316 12.88 1.15 25.61
CA PRO A 316 13.36 0.24 24.58
C PRO A 316 12.35 -0.88 24.33
N ARG A 317 12.47 -1.56 23.18
CA ARG A 317 11.67 -2.76 22.94
C ARG A 317 12.12 -3.87 23.88
N ARG A 318 11.18 -4.44 24.64
CA ARG A 318 11.45 -5.68 25.38
C ARG A 318 11.73 -6.77 24.36
N SER A 319 12.95 -7.31 24.36
CA SER A 319 13.23 -8.53 23.60
C SER A 319 12.32 -9.61 24.15
N PRO A 320 11.52 -10.32 23.32
CA PRO A 320 10.88 -11.52 23.80
C PRO A 320 12.01 -12.44 24.25
N GLU A 321 12.00 -12.82 25.53
CA GLU A 321 12.86 -13.89 26.02
C GLU A 321 12.72 -15.07 25.04
N ARG A 322 13.86 -15.67 24.68
CA ARG A 322 13.86 -16.84 23.79
C ARG A 322 12.98 -17.92 24.44
N VAL A 323 11.78 -18.12 23.89
CA VAL A 323 11.01 -19.35 24.06
C VAL A 323 11.48 -20.32 22.99
#